data_AF-A0A0D2LHT2-F1
#
_entry.id   AF-A0A0D2LHT2-F1
#
_cell.length_a   1.000
_cell.length_b   1.000
_cell.length_c   1.000
_cell.angle_alpha   90.00
_cell.angle_beta   90.00
_cell.angle_gamma   90.00
#
_symmetry.space_group_name_H-M   'P 1'
#
loop_
_entity.id
_entity.type
_entity.pdbx_description
1 polymer ?
#
loop_
_entity_poly.entity_id
_entity_poly.type
_entity_poly.pdbx_seq_one_letter_code
_entity_poly.pdbx_strand_id
1 'polypeptide(L)'
;MQVGTLHLQDVGTRTVEGRRYLILEDLAAGYRLPCVLDAKVGLQTWYPWGPQALISKYRLKDDSTTQATLGFRLCGVKAALADGSGDWREDRHWGKRLDKAGALAALKRFSDNGILAPRDVVGPVLAELQSMAAVFRTQTSYHLFSASVLLLYEGAARCAAEARVAVRLIDFAHAFPAGMHEGGPDANFLAGLEGLIAALEEVVGPAGV
;
A
#
# COMPACT_ATOMS: atom_id res chain seq x y z
N MET A 1 14.70 14.90 -16.43
CA MET A 1 14.44 14.55 -15.02
C MET A 1 15.44 13.48 -14.64
N GLN A 2 16.34 13.78 -13.70
CA GLN A 2 17.35 12.81 -13.24
C GLN A 2 16.62 11.69 -12.50
N VAL A 3 16.67 10.47 -13.04
CA VAL A 3 16.35 9.27 -12.28
C VAL A 3 17.38 9.22 -11.15
N GLY A 4 16.94 9.43 -9.91
CA GLY A 4 17.83 9.42 -8.75
C GLY A 4 18.60 8.11 -8.71
N THR A 5 19.92 8.20 -8.83
CA THR A 5 20.80 7.05 -8.63
C THR A 5 20.80 6.75 -7.14
N LEU A 6 20.19 5.64 -6.73
CA LEU A 6 20.31 5.13 -5.37
C LEU A 6 21.80 4.90 -5.07
N HIS A 7 22.36 5.69 -4.15
CA HIS A 7 23.70 5.41 -3.67
C HIS A 7 23.64 4.22 -2.72
N LEU A 8 24.61 3.29 -2.82
CA LEU A 8 24.79 2.14 -1.91
C LEU A 8 24.92 2.51 -0.42
N GLN A 9 24.91 3.81 -0.08
CA GLN A 9 24.94 4.33 1.27
C GLN A 9 23.52 4.51 1.87
N ASP A 10 22.46 4.46 1.05
CA ASP A 10 21.07 4.74 1.45
C ASP A 10 20.24 3.48 1.75
N VAL A 11 20.83 2.30 1.55
CA VAL A 11 20.21 0.99 1.84
C VAL A 11 21.24 0.06 2.47
N GLY A 12 20.90 -0.57 3.59
CA GLY A 12 21.85 -1.44 4.29
C GLY A 12 21.37 -1.89 5.66
N THR A 13 22.32 -2.30 6.51
CA THR A 13 22.03 -2.65 7.91
C THR A 13 22.96 -1.90 8.84
N ARG A 14 22.47 -1.52 10.02
CA ARG A 14 23.26 -0.88 11.06
C ARG A 14 22.93 -1.47 12.43
N THR A 15 23.95 -1.66 13.25
CA THR A 15 23.76 -2.05 14.66
C THR A 15 23.91 -0.81 15.55
N VAL A 16 22.92 -0.54 16.38
CA VAL A 16 22.92 0.54 17.39
C VAL A 16 22.52 -0.08 18.72
N GLU A 17 23.35 0.08 19.76
CA GLU A 17 23.10 -0.46 21.11
C GLU A 17 22.72 -1.96 21.12
N GLY A 18 23.41 -2.76 20.31
CA GLY A 18 23.17 -4.21 20.20
C GLY A 18 21.92 -4.61 19.41
N ARG A 19 21.15 -3.64 18.88
CA ARG A 19 19.99 -3.90 18.02
C ARG A 19 20.33 -3.65 16.56
N ARG A 20 19.91 -4.56 15.67
CA ARG A 20 20.11 -4.44 14.22
C ARG A 20 18.92 -3.73 13.58
N TYR A 21 19.20 -2.78 12.70
CA TYR A 21 18.25 -1.97 11.96
C TYR A 21 18.51 -2.11 10.46
N LEU A 22 17.44 -2.00 9.66
CA LEU A 22 17.53 -1.76 8.22
C LEU A 22 17.63 -0.25 7.99
N ILE A 23 18.58 0.16 7.14
CA ILE A 23 18.60 1.50 6.56
C ILE A 23 17.88 1.37 5.22
N LEU A 24 16.86 2.20 5.02
CA LEU A 24 16.03 2.24 3.82
C LEU A 24 15.94 3.69 3.34
N GLU A 25 15.66 3.86 2.06
CA GLU A 25 15.36 5.18 1.50
C GLU A 25 14.15 5.81 2.20
N ASP A 26 14.19 7.12 2.44
CA ASP A 26 13.02 7.89 2.83
C ASP A 26 12.24 8.31 1.59
N LEU A 27 11.19 7.55 1.29
CA LEU A 27 10.30 7.78 0.15
C LEU A 27 9.64 9.16 0.17
N ALA A 28 9.48 9.78 1.34
CA ALA A 28 8.81 11.07 1.48
C ALA A 28 9.79 12.26 1.42
N ALA A 29 11.10 12.05 1.51
CA ALA A 29 12.10 13.12 1.63
C ALA A 29 12.06 14.14 0.48
N GLY A 30 11.65 13.70 -0.72
CA GLY A 30 11.57 14.57 -1.89
C GLY A 30 10.28 15.38 -2.02
N TYR A 31 9.28 15.18 -1.15
CA TYR A 31 7.96 15.79 -1.24
C TYR A 31 7.84 17.02 -0.34
N ARG A 32 7.17 18.07 -0.81
CA ARG A 32 6.90 19.27 0.02
C ARG A 32 5.78 18.99 1.02
N LEU A 33 4.70 18.39 0.55
CA LEU A 33 3.55 18.01 1.35
C LEU A 33 3.21 16.54 1.04
N PRO A 34 3.97 15.56 1.57
CA PRO A 34 3.76 14.16 1.25
C PRO A 34 2.38 13.71 1.75
N CYS A 35 1.54 13.29 0.81
CA CYS A 35 0.34 12.53 1.07
C CYS A 35 0.69 11.04 0.98
N VAL A 36 0.44 10.28 2.04
CA VAL A 36 0.85 8.88 2.20
C VAL A 36 -0.35 8.05 2.67
N LEU A 37 -0.58 6.90 2.04
CA LEU A 37 -1.58 5.92 2.44
C LEU A 37 -0.97 4.52 2.45
N ASP A 38 -1.09 3.84 3.58
CA ASP A 38 -0.65 2.45 3.77
C ASP A 38 -1.86 1.52 3.62
N ALA A 39 -1.81 0.64 2.61
CA ALA A 39 -2.77 -0.42 2.42
C ALA A 39 -2.10 -1.78 2.64
N LYS A 40 -2.58 -2.55 3.61
CA LYS A 40 -2.10 -3.90 3.85
C LYS A 40 -2.80 -4.88 2.92
N VAL A 41 -2.04 -5.67 2.17
CA VAL A 41 -2.52 -6.44 1.02
C VAL A 41 -2.50 -7.95 1.29
N GLY A 42 -3.50 -8.66 0.76
CA GLY A 42 -3.70 -10.11 0.82
C GLY A 42 -5.06 -10.48 1.43
N LEU A 43 -5.73 -11.53 0.96
CA LEU A 43 -6.97 -12.03 1.61
C LEU A 43 -6.73 -12.55 3.03
N GLN A 44 -5.52 -13.06 3.29
CA GLN A 44 -5.06 -13.51 4.60
C GLN A 44 -3.74 -12.83 4.98
N THR A 45 -3.62 -12.46 6.25
CA THR A 45 -2.40 -11.84 6.81
C THR A 45 -1.63 -12.77 7.75
N TRP A 46 -2.04 -14.05 7.79
CA TRP A 46 -1.41 -15.17 8.47
C TRP A 46 -1.01 -16.25 7.45
N TYR A 47 -0.04 -17.07 7.84
CA TYR A 47 0.46 -18.18 7.01
C TYR A 47 0.11 -19.53 7.64
N PRO A 48 -0.28 -20.56 6.84
CA PRO A 48 -0.81 -21.83 7.36
C PRO A 48 0.09 -22.61 8.31
N TRP A 49 1.41 -22.48 8.15
CA TRP A 49 2.41 -23.13 9.01
C TRP A 49 2.82 -22.29 10.22
N GLY A 50 2.14 -21.17 10.47
CA GLY A 50 2.40 -20.31 11.62
C GLY A 50 1.96 -20.94 12.95
N PRO A 51 2.45 -20.43 14.09
CA PRO A 51 1.96 -20.86 15.39
C PRO A 51 0.43 -20.68 15.49
N GLN A 52 -0.26 -21.64 16.11
CA GLN A 52 -1.72 -21.62 16.19
C GLN A 52 -2.27 -20.30 16.78
N ALA A 53 -1.61 -19.75 17.80
CA ALA A 53 -1.99 -18.47 18.39
C ALA A 53 -1.87 -17.29 17.41
N LEU A 54 -0.89 -17.30 16.51
CA LEU A 54 -0.75 -16.30 15.44
C LEU A 54 -1.91 -16.48 14.45
N ILE A 55 -2.13 -17.70 13.96
CA ILE A 55 -3.20 -17.98 12.99
C ILE A 55 -4.56 -17.52 13.55
N SER A 56 -4.93 -17.94 14.75
CA SER A 56 -6.22 -17.57 15.37
C SER A 56 -6.36 -16.06 15.55
N LYS A 57 -5.32 -15.37 16.04
CA LYS A 57 -5.34 -13.92 16.24
C LYS A 57 -5.52 -13.16 14.93
N TYR A 58 -4.78 -13.53 13.89
CA TYR A 58 -4.78 -12.81 12.62
C TYR A 58 -6.02 -13.14 11.79
N ARG A 59 -6.51 -14.38 11.81
CA ARG A 59 -7.78 -14.77 11.19
C ARG A 59 -8.95 -13.95 11.75
N LEU A 60 -9.11 -13.90 13.07
CA LEU A 60 -10.16 -13.08 13.71
C LEU A 60 -10.09 -11.60 13.30
N LYS A 61 -8.87 -11.07 13.13
CA LYS A 61 -8.66 -9.70 12.67
C LYS A 61 -8.99 -9.53 11.19
N ASP A 62 -8.65 -10.50 10.35
CA ASP A 62 -8.92 -10.42 8.92
C ASP A 62 -10.42 -10.52 8.66
N ASP A 63 -11.11 -11.41 9.37
CA ASP A 63 -12.58 -11.62 9.31
C ASP A 63 -13.38 -10.39 9.81
N SER A 64 -12.81 -9.62 10.74
CA SER A 64 -13.47 -8.42 11.31
C SER A 64 -13.13 -7.12 10.58
N THR A 65 -12.40 -7.18 9.47
CA THR A 65 -12.00 -6.00 8.68
C THR A 65 -12.28 -6.20 7.20
N THR A 66 -12.01 -5.19 6.39
CA THR A 66 -12.07 -5.32 4.92
C THR A 66 -11.05 -6.31 4.35
N GLN A 67 -10.11 -6.83 5.14
CA GLN A 67 -9.05 -7.70 4.65
C GLN A 67 -9.61 -8.98 3.99
N ALA A 68 -10.50 -9.70 4.68
CA ALA A 68 -11.04 -10.96 4.18
C ALA A 68 -11.99 -10.78 2.99
N THR A 69 -12.61 -9.59 2.85
CA THR A 69 -13.65 -9.33 1.83
C THR A 69 -13.14 -8.57 0.62
N LEU A 70 -12.21 -7.62 0.81
CA LEU A 70 -11.61 -6.81 -0.26
C LEU A 70 -10.19 -7.24 -0.61
N GLY A 71 -9.55 -8.11 0.19
CA GLY A 71 -8.15 -8.45 0.01
C GLY A 71 -7.18 -7.34 0.45
N PHE A 72 -7.67 -6.26 1.04
CA PHE A 72 -6.84 -5.23 1.67
C PHE A 72 -7.54 -4.52 2.82
N ARG A 73 -6.76 -3.84 3.67
CA ARG A 73 -7.27 -2.85 4.62
C ARG A 73 -6.34 -1.64 4.72
N LEU A 74 -6.92 -0.47 4.95
CA LEU A 74 -6.14 0.73 5.22
C LEU A 74 -5.51 0.64 6.61
N CYS A 75 -4.21 0.91 6.72
CA CYS A 75 -3.44 0.83 7.96
C CYS A 75 -2.97 2.20 8.47
N GLY A 76 -3.11 3.23 7.64
CA GLY A 76 -2.89 4.61 8.03
C GLY A 76 -2.99 5.53 6.83
N VAL A 77 -3.30 6.79 7.08
CA VAL A 77 -3.27 7.85 6.07
C VAL A 77 -2.73 9.13 6.68
N LYS A 78 -2.00 9.88 5.86
CA LYS A 78 -1.69 11.29 6.06
C LYS A 78 -1.87 11.97 4.71
N ALA A 79 -2.83 12.88 4.55
CA ALA A 79 -3.01 13.60 3.29
C ALA A 79 -3.33 15.07 3.54
N ALA A 80 -2.89 15.95 2.64
CA ALA A 80 -3.25 17.35 2.66
C ALA A 80 -4.77 17.53 2.62
N LEU A 81 -5.30 18.45 3.42
CA LEU A 81 -6.71 18.84 3.32
C LEU A 81 -6.91 19.80 2.14
N ALA A 82 -7.99 19.58 1.38
CA ALA A 82 -8.33 20.36 0.20
C ALA A 82 -8.52 21.86 0.46
N ASP A 83 -8.92 22.22 1.67
CA ASP A 83 -9.11 23.60 2.11
C ASP A 83 -7.81 24.27 2.61
N GLY A 84 -6.69 23.55 2.60
CA GLY A 84 -5.40 24.03 3.09
C GLY A 84 -5.30 24.16 4.63
N SER A 85 -6.28 23.65 5.38
CA SER A 85 -6.33 23.79 6.84
C SER A 85 -5.33 22.90 7.61
N GLY A 86 -4.62 22.01 6.92
CA GLY A 86 -3.65 21.11 7.52
C GLY A 86 -3.62 19.77 6.81
N ASP A 87 -3.52 18.68 7.58
CA ASP A 87 -3.57 17.32 7.07
C ASP A 87 -4.61 16.43 7.77
N TRP A 88 -5.23 15.57 6.96
CA TRP A 88 -6.04 14.45 7.42
C TRP A 88 -5.12 13.32 7.84
N ARG A 89 -5.24 12.87 9.09
CA ARG A 89 -4.43 11.78 9.65
C ARG A 89 -5.31 10.73 10.30
N GLU A 90 -5.07 9.48 9.95
CA GLU A 90 -5.73 8.34 10.55
C GLU A 90 -4.73 7.21 10.75
N ASP A 91 -4.98 6.39 11.77
CA ASP A 91 -4.12 5.28 12.13
C ASP A 91 -4.75 3.92 11.79
N ARG A 92 -4.04 2.86 12.18
CA ARG A 92 -4.50 1.48 11.99
C ARG A 92 -5.79 1.15 12.73
N HIS A 93 -6.13 1.86 13.81
CA HIS A 93 -7.35 1.60 14.55
C HIS A 93 -8.54 2.17 13.81
N TRP A 94 -8.38 3.32 13.15
CA TRP A 94 -9.37 3.84 12.20
C TRP A 94 -9.61 2.90 11.04
N GLY A 95 -8.56 2.44 10.36
CA GLY A 95 -8.72 1.59 9.18
C GLY A 95 -9.42 0.26 9.47
N LYS A 96 -9.26 -0.29 10.69
CA LYS A 96 -9.98 -1.50 11.14
C LYS A 96 -11.49 -1.31 11.31
N ARG A 97 -11.98 -0.08 11.42
CA ARG A 97 -13.42 0.22 11.57
C ARG A 97 -14.11 0.45 10.23
N LEU A 98 -13.37 0.50 9.13
CA LEU A 98 -13.94 0.73 7.81
C LEU A 98 -14.62 -0.54 7.30
N ASP A 99 -15.73 -0.32 6.60
CA ASP A 99 -16.32 -1.29 5.68
C ASP A 99 -15.91 -0.95 4.24
N LYS A 100 -16.53 -1.62 3.25
CA LYS A 100 -16.25 -1.35 1.83
C LYS A 100 -16.52 0.12 1.47
N ALA A 101 -17.65 0.68 1.89
CA ALA A 101 -18.02 2.05 1.55
C ALA A 101 -17.02 3.05 2.17
N GLY A 102 -16.63 2.83 3.43
CA GLY A 102 -15.63 3.62 4.12
C GLY A 102 -14.25 3.56 3.46
N ALA A 103 -13.82 2.37 3.02
CA ALA A 103 -12.55 2.20 2.30
C ALA A 103 -12.54 2.96 0.97
N LEU A 104 -13.61 2.88 0.17
CA LEU A 104 -13.74 3.61 -1.10
C LEU A 104 -13.78 5.13 -0.88
N ALA A 105 -14.55 5.58 0.10
CA ALA A 105 -14.62 7.00 0.46
C ALA A 105 -13.24 7.53 0.91
N ALA A 106 -12.48 6.72 1.65
CA ALA A 106 -11.12 7.05 2.06
C ALA A 106 -10.15 7.13 0.88
N LEU A 107 -10.18 6.17 -0.05
CA LEU A 107 -9.34 6.20 -1.27
C LEU A 107 -9.67 7.41 -2.15
N LYS A 108 -10.96 7.75 -2.28
CA LYS A 108 -11.40 8.95 -2.99
C LYS A 108 -10.92 10.22 -2.30
N ARG A 109 -11.07 10.33 -0.99
CA ARG A 109 -10.58 11.49 -0.21
C ARG A 109 -9.07 11.62 -0.27
N PHE A 110 -8.34 10.50 -0.20
CA PHE A 110 -6.88 10.50 -0.28
C PHE A 110 -6.39 11.13 -1.59
N SER A 111 -7.06 10.83 -2.70
CA SER A 111 -6.69 11.27 -4.05
C SER A 111 -7.19 12.69 -4.42
N ASP A 112 -7.73 13.44 -3.46
CA ASP A 112 -8.28 14.78 -3.66
C ASP A 112 -7.58 15.79 -2.72
N ASN A 113 -6.76 16.66 -3.31
CA ASN A 113 -6.12 17.77 -2.60
C ASN A 113 -6.85 19.11 -2.83
N GLY A 114 -8.08 19.09 -3.36
CA GLY A 114 -8.87 20.27 -3.70
C GLY A 114 -8.56 20.88 -5.08
N ILE A 115 -7.56 20.35 -5.80
CA ILE A 115 -7.10 20.88 -7.09
C ILE A 115 -7.02 19.78 -8.13
N LEU A 116 -6.38 18.67 -7.77
CA LEU A 116 -6.29 17.48 -8.61
C LEU A 116 -7.65 16.79 -8.68
N ALA A 117 -7.99 16.28 -9.85
CA ALA A 117 -9.06 15.30 -9.94
C ALA A 117 -8.55 13.95 -9.37
N PRO A 118 -9.41 13.12 -8.75
CA PRO A 118 -8.99 11.80 -8.24
C PRO A 118 -8.21 10.95 -9.24
N ARG A 119 -8.55 11.04 -10.53
CA ARG A 119 -7.86 10.34 -11.63
C ARG A 119 -6.40 10.77 -11.83
N ASP A 120 -6.03 11.98 -11.47
CA ASP A 120 -4.66 12.50 -11.63
C ASP A 120 -3.69 11.80 -10.66
N VAL A 121 -4.21 11.32 -9.52
CA VAL A 121 -3.46 10.52 -8.54
C VAL A 121 -3.69 9.03 -8.80
N VAL A 122 -4.94 8.60 -8.93
CA VAL A 122 -5.30 7.18 -9.02
C VAL A 122 -4.86 6.55 -10.34
N GLY A 123 -4.86 7.28 -11.45
CA GLY A 123 -4.43 6.75 -12.76
C GLY A 123 -2.99 6.21 -12.74
N PRO A 124 -2.00 7.01 -12.32
CA PRO A 124 -0.63 6.53 -12.14
C PRO A 124 -0.51 5.41 -11.08
N VAL A 125 -1.26 5.48 -9.98
CA VAL A 125 -1.29 4.39 -8.98
C VAL A 125 -1.75 3.08 -9.62
N LEU A 126 -2.83 3.10 -10.40
CA LEU A 126 -3.36 1.92 -11.09
C LEU A 126 -2.32 1.32 -12.02
N ALA A 127 -1.62 2.14 -12.81
CA ALA A 127 -0.57 1.66 -13.72
C ALA A 127 0.57 0.93 -12.97
N GLU A 128 1.03 1.48 -11.84
CA GLU A 128 2.06 0.83 -11.00
C GLU A 128 1.54 -0.45 -10.35
N LEU A 129 0.32 -0.46 -9.82
CA LEU A 129 -0.31 -1.64 -9.22
C LEU A 129 -0.55 -2.76 -10.25
N GLN A 130 -1.00 -2.42 -11.46
CA GLN A 130 -1.20 -3.40 -12.54
C GLN A 130 0.13 -4.01 -12.98
N SER A 131 1.19 -3.20 -13.04
CA SER A 131 2.55 -3.69 -13.30
C SER A 131 3.04 -4.61 -12.18
N MET A 132 2.79 -4.25 -10.92
CA MET A 132 3.08 -5.09 -9.76
C MET A 132 2.30 -6.42 -9.82
N ALA A 133 1.01 -6.38 -10.12
CA ALA A 133 0.18 -7.58 -10.28
C ALA A 133 0.69 -8.49 -11.40
N ALA A 134 1.16 -7.93 -12.53
CA ALA A 134 1.77 -8.71 -13.60
C ALA A 134 3.05 -9.45 -13.15
N VAL A 135 3.87 -8.82 -12.31
CA VAL A 135 5.01 -9.49 -11.67
C VAL A 135 4.53 -10.60 -10.74
N PHE A 136 3.55 -10.33 -9.87
CA PHE A 136 3.03 -11.31 -8.92
C PHE A 136 2.31 -12.51 -9.56
N ARG A 137 1.81 -12.37 -10.79
CA ARG A 137 1.26 -13.48 -11.58
C ARG A 137 2.31 -14.50 -12.04
N THR A 138 3.56 -14.06 -12.21
CA THR A 138 4.62 -14.89 -12.81
C THR A 138 5.74 -15.23 -11.84
N GLN A 139 5.98 -14.38 -10.83
CA GLN A 139 6.98 -14.62 -9.81
C GLN A 139 6.59 -15.83 -8.95
N THR A 140 7.57 -16.64 -8.61
CA THR A 140 7.44 -17.81 -7.72
C THR A 140 8.53 -17.81 -6.65
N SER A 141 9.13 -16.65 -6.38
CA SER A 141 10.25 -16.53 -5.46
C SER A 141 9.78 -16.37 -4.02
N TYR A 142 8.74 -15.57 -3.79
CA TYR A 142 8.28 -15.23 -2.44
C TYR A 142 6.76 -15.23 -2.34
N HIS A 143 6.27 -15.65 -1.17
CA HIS A 143 4.92 -15.40 -0.68
C HIS A 143 4.96 -14.40 0.47
N LEU A 144 4.09 -13.41 0.43
CA LEU A 144 4.07 -12.26 1.32
C LEU A 144 2.80 -12.29 2.18
N PHE A 145 3.00 -12.23 3.49
CA PHE A 145 1.92 -12.10 4.47
C PHE A 145 2.09 -10.81 5.23
N SER A 146 0.99 -10.14 5.58
CA SER A 146 1.01 -8.87 6.33
C SER A 146 1.84 -7.73 5.69
N ALA A 147 2.27 -7.85 4.44
CA ALA A 147 2.96 -6.80 3.70
C ALA A 147 2.00 -5.69 3.25
N SER A 148 2.54 -4.50 2.96
CA SER A 148 1.74 -3.34 2.56
C SER A 148 2.20 -2.76 1.24
N VAL A 149 1.26 -2.17 0.53
CA VAL A 149 1.51 -1.20 -0.53
C VAL A 149 1.38 0.19 0.08
N LEU A 150 2.42 1.00 -0.08
CA LEU A 150 2.47 2.41 0.28
C LEU A 150 2.21 3.26 -0.96
N LEU A 151 1.15 4.06 -0.92
CA LEU A 151 0.80 5.04 -1.95
C LEU A 151 1.28 6.42 -1.52
N LEU A 152 1.97 7.13 -2.41
CA LEU A 152 2.45 8.49 -2.16
C LEU A 152 2.07 9.43 -3.31
N TYR A 153 1.78 10.68 -3.00
CA TYR A 153 1.74 11.77 -3.98
C TYR A 153 2.05 13.13 -3.31
N GLU A 154 2.32 14.14 -4.13
CA GLU A 154 2.58 15.52 -3.70
C GLU A 154 1.27 16.28 -3.44
N GLY A 155 0.94 16.49 -2.17
CA GLY A 155 -0.24 17.24 -1.76
C GLY A 155 -0.23 18.71 -2.21
N ALA A 156 0.95 19.30 -2.45
CA ALA A 156 1.07 20.67 -2.96
C ALA A 156 0.98 20.77 -4.49
N ALA A 157 0.71 19.67 -5.20
CA ALA A 157 0.60 19.64 -6.64
C ALA A 157 -0.56 20.50 -7.14
N ARG A 158 -0.32 21.29 -8.19
CA ARG A 158 -1.32 22.17 -8.80
C ARG A 158 -1.86 21.64 -10.13
N CYS A 159 -1.28 20.57 -10.65
CA CYS A 159 -1.74 19.85 -11.85
C CYS A 159 -1.22 18.40 -11.84
N ALA A 160 -1.77 17.56 -12.71
CA ALA A 160 -1.42 16.14 -12.79
C ALA A 160 0.10 15.89 -12.96
N ALA A 161 0.79 16.74 -13.74
CA ALA A 161 2.23 16.62 -13.95
C ALA A 161 3.07 16.84 -12.68
N GLU A 162 2.52 17.54 -11.68
CA GLU A 162 3.18 17.80 -10.39
C GLU A 162 2.83 16.77 -9.32
N ALA A 163 1.86 15.86 -9.57
CA ALA A 163 1.34 14.94 -8.56
C ALA A 163 2.42 14.00 -7.99
N ARG A 164 3.50 13.71 -8.74
CA ARG A 164 4.65 12.90 -8.29
C ARG A 164 4.21 11.62 -7.57
N VAL A 165 3.31 10.87 -8.19
CA VAL A 165 2.79 9.63 -7.61
C VAL A 165 3.91 8.59 -7.50
N ALA A 166 3.90 7.80 -6.43
CA ALA A 166 4.74 6.62 -6.27
C ALA A 166 3.98 5.51 -5.54
N VAL A 167 4.22 4.27 -5.96
CA VAL A 167 3.71 3.06 -5.27
C VAL A 167 4.89 2.20 -4.85
N ARG A 168 4.93 1.77 -3.58
CA ARG A 168 6.03 0.95 -3.05
C ARG A 168 5.52 -0.20 -2.20
N LEU A 169 6.14 -1.36 -2.36
CA LEU A 169 5.91 -2.51 -1.51
C LEU A 169 6.81 -2.42 -0.27
N ILE A 170 6.22 -2.54 0.92
CA ILE A 170 6.90 -2.41 2.22
C ILE A 170 6.49 -3.56 3.16
N ASP A 171 7.14 -3.63 4.33
CA ASP A 171 6.86 -4.58 5.42
C ASP A 171 7.10 -6.06 5.07
N PHE A 172 8.33 -6.41 4.71
CA PHE A 172 8.74 -7.79 4.37
C PHE A 172 9.01 -8.70 5.58
N ALA A 173 8.51 -8.37 6.78
CA ALA A 173 8.78 -9.13 8.00
C ALA A 173 8.22 -10.57 7.97
N HIS A 174 7.22 -10.83 7.12
CA HIS A 174 6.63 -12.15 6.90
C HIS A 174 6.63 -12.52 5.40
N ALA A 175 7.79 -12.31 4.75
CA ALA A 175 8.08 -12.83 3.43
C ALA A 175 8.75 -14.21 3.52
N PHE A 176 8.21 -15.19 2.80
CA PHE A 176 8.73 -16.56 2.81
C PHE A 176 9.08 -17.00 1.39
N PRO A 177 10.18 -17.73 1.17
CA PRO A 177 10.45 -18.33 -0.12
C PRO A 177 9.31 -19.28 -0.51
N ALA A 178 8.73 -19.15 -1.71
CA ALA A 178 7.56 -19.93 -2.10
C ALA A 178 7.81 -21.44 -1.97
N GLY A 179 8.97 -21.91 -2.44
CA GLY A 179 9.36 -23.32 -2.39
C GLY A 179 9.48 -23.96 -0.99
N MET A 180 9.34 -23.20 0.11
CA MET A 180 9.38 -23.74 1.48
C MET A 180 8.09 -24.45 1.88
N HIS A 181 6.92 -24.02 1.39
CA HIS A 181 5.63 -24.51 1.89
C HIS A 181 4.56 -24.67 0.82
N GLU A 182 4.51 -23.79 -0.19
CA GLU A 182 3.56 -23.85 -1.30
C GLU A 182 4.25 -23.41 -2.60
N GLY A 183 4.32 -24.29 -3.59
CA GLY A 183 4.89 -23.93 -4.89
C GLY A 183 4.01 -22.95 -5.67
N GLY A 184 4.64 -22.18 -6.57
CA GLY A 184 3.92 -21.32 -7.52
C GLY A 184 3.72 -19.87 -7.06
N PRO A 185 2.90 -19.09 -7.80
CA PRO A 185 2.67 -17.68 -7.52
C PRO A 185 1.97 -17.44 -6.18
N ASP A 186 2.17 -16.27 -5.60
CA ASP A 186 1.47 -15.84 -4.40
C ASP A 186 0.02 -15.43 -4.73
N ALA A 187 -0.87 -16.43 -4.76
CA ALA A 187 -2.29 -16.20 -5.04
C ALA A 187 -2.97 -15.30 -3.99
N ASN A 188 -2.51 -15.34 -2.74
CA ASN A 188 -3.05 -14.52 -1.66
C ASN A 188 -2.78 -13.03 -1.89
N PHE A 189 -1.51 -12.68 -2.11
CA PHE A 189 -1.11 -11.29 -2.32
C PHE A 189 -1.65 -10.76 -3.64
N LEU A 190 -1.63 -11.58 -4.70
CA LEU A 190 -2.20 -11.21 -6.00
C LEU A 190 -3.70 -10.88 -5.90
N ALA A 191 -4.49 -11.71 -5.23
CA ALA A 191 -5.92 -11.44 -5.02
C ALA A 191 -6.14 -10.13 -4.24
N GLY A 192 -5.27 -9.82 -3.28
CA GLY A 192 -5.30 -8.55 -2.58
C GLY A 192 -4.96 -7.34 -3.44
N LEU A 193 -3.95 -7.45 -4.33
CA LEU A 193 -3.62 -6.39 -5.29
C LEU A 193 -4.79 -6.14 -6.24
N GLU A 194 -5.40 -7.21 -6.77
CA GLU A 194 -6.55 -7.11 -7.67
C GLU A 194 -7.77 -6.48 -6.97
N GLY A 195 -7.99 -6.78 -5.69
CA GLY A 195 -9.01 -6.12 -4.88
C GLY A 195 -8.75 -4.62 -4.67
N LEU A 196 -7.50 -4.22 -4.42
CA LEU A 196 -7.12 -2.80 -4.32
C LEU A 196 -7.26 -2.07 -5.67
N ILE A 197 -6.86 -2.71 -6.77
CA ILE A 197 -7.04 -2.19 -8.14
C ILE A 197 -8.53 -1.96 -8.42
N ALA A 198 -9.38 -2.96 -8.17
CA ALA A 198 -10.82 -2.85 -8.40
C ALA A 198 -11.46 -1.71 -7.57
N ALA A 199 -11.03 -1.55 -6.31
CA ALA A 199 -11.50 -0.46 -5.47
C ALA A 199 -11.09 0.93 -6.00
N LEU A 200 -9.86 1.07 -6.52
CA LEU A 200 -9.37 2.30 -7.13
C LEU A 200 -10.06 2.60 -8.46
N GLU A 201 -10.34 1.59 -9.28
CA GLU A 201 -11.15 1.72 -10.51
C GLU A 201 -12.58 2.21 -10.19
N GLU A 202 -13.19 1.67 -9.13
CA GLU A 202 -14.51 2.12 -8.64
C GLU A 202 -14.47 3.60 -8.21
N VAL A 203 -13.37 4.07 -7.61
CA VAL A 203 -13.19 5.47 -7.18
C VAL A 203 -13.16 6.44 -8.35
N VAL A 204 -12.46 6.12 -9.44
CA VAL A 204 -12.35 7.01 -10.61
C VAL A 204 -13.50 6.87 -11.61
N GLY A 205 -14.27 5.77 -11.51
CA GLY A 205 -15.31 5.41 -12.46
C GLY A 205 -14.76 5.05 -13.84
N PRO A 206 -15.62 4.65 -14.79
CA PRO A 206 -15.20 4.43 -16.17
C PRO A 206 -14.52 5.71 -16.72
N ALA A 207 -13.44 5.53 -17.48
CA ALA A 207 -12.88 6.62 -18.26
C ALA A 207 -14.01 7.15 -19.16
N GLY A 208 -14.39 8.42 -18.99
CA GLY A 208 -15.46 9.03 -19.75
C GLY A 208 -15.25 8.79 -21.25
N VAL A 209 -16.27 8.23 -21.88
CA VAL A 209 -16.41 8.14 -23.34
C VAL A 209 -16.69 9.53 -23.89
#